data_AF-A0A6G7WEG4-F1
#
_entry.id   AF-A0A6G7WEG4-F1
#
_cell.length_a   1.000
_cell.length_b   1.000
_cell.length_c   1.000
_cell.angle_alpha   90.00
_cell.angle_beta   90.00
_cell.angle_gamma   90.00
#
_symmetry.space_group_name_H-M   'P 1'
#
loop_
_entity.id
_entity.type
_entity.pdbx_description
1 polymer ?
#
loop_
_entity_poly.entity_id
_entity_poly.type
_entity_poly.pdbx_seq_one_letter_code
_entity_poly.pdbx_strand_id
1 'polypeptide(L)' 'MFSFEDGAADIIGNIISKYESHFEREFPLFEYLGITRNNKYDFSVSGAKKLELFVDKRIYNNEPVKMPDDYEARKY' A
#
# COMPACT_ATOMS: atom_id res chain seq x y z
N MET A 1 -11.47 3.59 12.14
CA MET A 1 -10.15 3.12 12.61
C MET A 1 -9.84 1.85 11.83
N PHE A 2 -8.69 1.77 11.16
CA PHE A 2 -8.30 0.57 10.43
C PHE A 2 -7.67 -0.46 11.36
N SER A 3 -7.88 -1.73 11.04
CA SER A 3 -7.37 -2.89 11.78
C SER A 3 -6.15 -3.50 11.09
N PHE A 4 -5.10 -3.75 11.87
CA PHE A 4 -3.86 -4.38 11.40
C PHE A 4 -3.70 -5.75 12.05
N GLU A 5 -3.37 -6.75 11.25
CA GLU A 5 -2.84 -8.03 11.72
C GLU A 5 -1.44 -7.80 12.29
N ASP A 6 -1.07 -8.55 13.32
CA ASP A 6 0.25 -8.48 13.94
C ASP A 6 1.37 -8.69 12.87
N GLY A 7 2.31 -7.76 12.80
CA GLY A 7 3.39 -7.75 11.80
C GLY A 7 3.01 -7.24 10.40
N ALA A 8 1.73 -6.96 10.10
CA ALA A 8 1.35 -6.40 8.80
C ALA A 8 1.82 -4.95 8.61
N ALA A 9 1.84 -4.16 9.70
CA ALA A 9 2.23 -2.76 9.67
C ALA A 9 3.70 -2.58 9.23
N ASP A 10 4.62 -3.38 9.76
CA ASP A 10 6.04 -3.31 9.41
C ASP A 10 6.28 -3.69 7.94
N ILE A 11 5.59 -4.73 7.45
CA ILE A 11 5.68 -5.15 6.05
C ILE A 11 5.18 -4.02 5.13
N ILE A 12 4.01 -3.45 5.44
CA ILE A 12 3.44 -2.35 4.67
C ILE A 12 4.33 -1.11 4.70
N GLY A 13 4.89 -0.76 5.85
CA GLY A 13 5.82 0.36 5.99
C GLY A 13 7.05 0.20 5.09
N ASN A 14 7.64 -0.99 5.04
CA ASN A 14 8.76 -1.29 4.16
C ASN A 14 8.38 -1.20 2.67
N ILE A 15 7.21 -1.70 2.28
CA ILE A 15 6.70 -1.63 0.91
C ILE A 15 6.49 -0.16 0.49
N ILE A 16 5.86 0.65 1.34
CA ILE A 16 5.62 2.07 1.09
C ILE A 16 6.95 2.80 0.96
N SER A 17 7.86 2.64 1.92
CA SER A 17 9.18 3.29 1.87
C SER A 17 9.95 2.94 0.60
N LYS A 18 9.90 1.69 0.16
CA LYS A 18 10.51 1.24 -1.10
C LYS A 18 9.88 1.92 -2.32
N TYR A 19 8.55 2.00 -2.38
CA TYR A 19 7.84 2.65 -3.48
C TYR A 19 8.14 4.15 -3.54
N GLU A 20 8.02 4.85 -2.41
CA GLU A 20 8.20 6.30 -2.31
C GLU A 20 9.64 6.71 -2.61
N SER A 21 10.63 5.88 -2.22
CA SER A 21 12.03 6.11 -2.55
C SER A 21 12.34 5.93 -4.04
N HIS A 22 11.60 5.06 -4.75
CA HIS A 22 11.80 4.81 -6.18
C HIS A 22 11.10 5.84 -7.06
N PHE A 23 9.85 6.20 -6.72
CA PHE A 23 9.01 7.09 -7.53
C PHE A 23 8.96 8.54 -7.05
N GLU A 24 9.54 8.84 -5.88
CA GLU A 24 9.52 10.16 -5.24
C GLU A 24 8.08 10.70 -5.05
N ARG A 25 7.12 9.81 -4.75
CA ARG A 25 5.68 10.10 -4.64
C ARG A 25 5.04 9.26 -3.54
N GLU A 26 4.08 9.84 -2.81
CA GLU A 26 3.31 9.15 -1.76
C GLU A 26 2.59 7.91 -2.32
N PHE A 27 2.61 6.81 -1.58
CA PHE A 27 1.81 5.64 -1.92
C PHE A 27 0.37 5.76 -1.37
N PRO A 28 -0.68 5.71 -2.21
CA PRO A 28 -2.05 5.86 -1.75
C PRO A 28 -2.58 4.54 -1.14
N LEU A 29 -2.05 4.17 0.03
CA LEU A 29 -2.32 2.89 0.72
C LEU A 29 -3.82 2.57 0.84
N PHE A 30 -4.64 3.58 1.14
CA PHE A 30 -6.07 3.37 1.38
C PHE A 30 -6.85 3.00 0.11
N GLU A 31 -6.37 3.38 -1.06
CA GLU A 31 -6.95 2.93 -2.35
C GLU A 31 -6.71 1.43 -2.59
N TYR A 32 -5.77 0.84 -1.85
CA TYR A 32 -5.36 -0.56 -1.97
C TYR A 32 -5.89 -1.46 -0.85
N LEU A 33 -6.87 -0.99 -0.07
CA LEU A 33 -7.55 -1.81 0.95
C LEU A 33 -8.14 -3.11 0.38
N GLY A 34 -8.56 -3.11 -0.89
CA GLY A 34 -9.01 -4.33 -1.58
C GLY A 34 -7.94 -5.42 -1.72
N ILE A 35 -6.66 -5.04 -1.69
CA ILE A 35 -5.50 -5.95 -1.76
C ILE A 35 -5.05 -6.36 -0.35
N THR A 36 -4.99 -5.40 0.58
CA THR A 36 -4.43 -5.61 1.93
C THR A 36 -5.37 -6.33 2.88
N ARG A 37 -6.69 -6.22 2.66
CA ARG A 37 -7.71 -6.77 3.58
C ARG A 37 -7.83 -8.29 3.50
N ASN A 38 -8.25 -8.88 4.61
CA ASN A 38 -8.79 -10.24 4.68
C ASN A 38 -10.12 -10.25 5.47
N ASN A 39 -10.58 -11.43 5.88
CA ASN A 39 -11.86 -11.56 6.61
C ASN A 39 -11.84 -10.98 8.04
N LYS A 40 -10.67 -10.64 8.58
CA LYS A 40 -10.49 -10.21 9.97
C LYS A 40 -9.84 -8.83 10.12
N TYR A 41 -9.01 -8.43 9.15
CA TYR A 41 -8.18 -7.22 9.22
C TYR A 41 -8.26 -6.44 7.91
N ASP A 42 -8.24 -5.11 8.02
CA ASP A 42 -8.11 -4.19 6.88
C ASP A 42 -6.70 -4.29 6.26
N PHE A 43 -5.72 -4.57 7.10
CA PHE A 43 -4.33 -4.79 6.73
C PHE A 43 -3.85 -6.12 7.30
N SER A 44 -3.86 -7.15 6.47
CA SER A 44 -3.39 -8.50 6.81
C SER A 44 -1.97 -8.75 6.33
N VAL A 45 -1.25 -9.66 6.97
CA VAL A 45 0.08 -10.11 6.50
C VAL A 45 -0.02 -10.71 5.10
N SER A 46 -1.09 -11.48 4.85
CA SER A 46 -1.35 -12.07 3.54
C SER A 46 -1.60 -11.01 2.45
N GLY A 47 -2.29 -9.93 2.81
CA GLY A 47 -2.56 -8.81 1.91
C GLY A 47 -1.34 -7.92 1.72
N ALA A 48 -0.51 -7.74 2.75
CA ALA A 48 0.75 -7.04 2.68
C ALA A 48 1.71 -7.72 1.68
N LYS A 49 1.80 -9.06 1.70
CA LYS A 49 2.58 -9.82 0.69
C LYS A 49 2.04 -9.66 -0.73
N LYS A 50 0.71 -9.57 -0.91
CA LYS A 50 0.13 -9.28 -2.24
C LYS A 50 0.44 -7.85 -2.69
N LEU A 51 0.42 -6.91 -1.75
CA LEU A 51 0.78 -5.51 -2.00
C LEU A 51 2.26 -5.39 -2.41
N GLU A 52 3.15 -6.13 -1.75
CA GLU A 52 4.58 -6.19 -2.09
C GLU A 52 4.79 -6.63 -3.54
N LEU A 53 4.19 -7.75 -3.95
CA LEU A 53 4.27 -8.24 -5.33
C LEU A 53 3.71 -7.23 -6.33
N PHE A 54 2.64 -6.52 -5.97
CA PHE A 54 2.06 -5.49 -6.82
C PHE A 54 3.01 -4.29 -6.97
N VAL A 55 3.57 -3.79 -5.87
CA VAL A 55 4.51 -2.67 -5.86
C VAL A 55 5.80 -3.02 -6.60
N ASP A 56 6.34 -4.22 -6.38
CA ASP A 56 7.55 -4.69 -7.06
C ASP A 56 7.37 -4.74 -8.57
N LYS A 57 6.18 -5.17 -9.04
CA LYS A 57 5.84 -5.13 -10.46
C LYS A 57 5.77 -3.70 -10.99
N ARG A 58 5.22 -2.76 -10.23
CA ARG A 58 5.15 -1.34 -10.59
C ARG A 58 6.55 -0.73 -10.71
N ILE A 59 7.42 -0.99 -9.73
CA ILE A 59 8.82 -0.57 -9.74
C ILE A 59 9.56 -1.17 -10.94
N TYR A 60 9.43 -2.48 -11.18
CA TYR A 60 10.08 -3.16 -12.30
C TYR A 60 9.69 -2.58 -13.66
N ASN A 61 8.41 -2.25 -13.84
CA ASN A 61 7.91 -1.63 -15.06
C ASN A 61 8.16 -0.12 -15.12
N ASN A 62 8.66 0.50 -14.04
CA ASN A 62 8.73 1.94 -13.85
C ASN A 62 7.38 2.66 -14.06
N GLU A 63 6.29 2.01 -13.62
CA GLU A 63 4.92 2.51 -13.74
C GLU A 63 4.37 2.88 -12.36
N PRO A 64 4.38 4.16 -11.95
CA PRO A 64 3.82 4.56 -10.66
C PRO A 64 2.32 4.27 -10.60
N VAL A 65 1.83 4.03 -9.39
CA VAL A 65 0.38 3.86 -9.18
C VAL A 65 -0.37 5.16 -9.41
N LYS A 66 -1.62 5.05 -9.84
CA LYS A 66 -2.49 6.20 -10.05
C LYS A 66 -2.95 6.73 -8.69
N MET A 67 -2.56 7.96 -8.39
CA MET A 67 -3.07 8.72 -7.25
C MET A 67 -4.30 9.52 -7.71
N PRO A 68 -5.47 9.36 -7.08
CA PRO A 68 -6.60 10.25 -7.32
C PRO A 68 -6.21 11.70 -7.04
N ASP A 69 -6.64 12.65 -7.87
CA ASP A 69 -6.28 14.07 -7.73
C ASP A 69 -6.77 14.66 -6.39
N ASP A 70 -7.79 14.06 -5.79
CA ASP A 70 -8.38 14.46 -4.51
C ASP A 70 -7.97 13.55 -3.34
N TYR A 71 -6.99 12.66 -3.54
CA TYR A 71 -6.55 11.72 -2.49
C TYR A 71 -6.08 12.42 -1.22
N GLU A 72 -5.27 13.47 -1.35
CA GLU A 72 -4.83 14.26 -0.19
C GLU A 72 -5.97 15.07 0.44
N ALA A 73 -6.92 15.55 -0.38
CA ALA A 73 -8.08 16.30 0.09
C ALA A 73 -9.07 15.42 0.89
N ARG A 74 -9.12 14.12 0.61
CA ARG A 74 -9.96 13.13 1.32
C ARG A 74 -9.36 12.65 2.64
N LYS A 75 -8.08 12.97 2.90
CA LYS A 75 -7.37 12.60 4.13
C LYS A 75 -7.82 13.46 5.33
N TYR A 76 -8.56 14.57 5.08
CA TYR A 76 -8.97 15.60 6.05
C TYR A 76 -10.48 15.73 6.23
#